data_AF-A0A9P9AWU4-F1
#
_entry.id   AF-A0A9P9AWU4-F1
#
_cell.length_a   1.000
_cell.length_b   1.000
_cell.length_c   1.000
_cell.angle_alpha   90.00
_cell.angle_beta   90.00
_cell.angle_gamma   90.00
#
_symmetry.space_group_name_H-M   'P 1'
#
loop_
_entity.id
_entity.type
_entity.pdbx_description
1 polymer ?
#
loop_
_entity_poly.entity_id
_entity_poly.type
_entity_poly.pdbx_seq_one_letter_code
_entity_poly.pdbx_strand_id
1 'polypeptide(L)'
;MGGFSEHRLATARAQAEKEACDFFRLRGVDKVGIPCFEFVVDHALWMTWFEDTKPTIPWPWTSLIPKRADFTHGVSAVFSEHLRNQADEYSTSPRAPDARVPNSSDLQHYASAANFQAMLCCNCQSTTHKVKDCLSAPNGSIEACLFCHNSIHNVDDCESFQELTVSQMIAMLVKDRSNMPPFRTTISWYDYLWKWRDETNERDADGNVRMLDAFLWSEQFSKEHAPNVKRLQEILDTEHRYDHLPADPSTRTWDDVRVLFNDQEDVDVMQGV
;
A
#
# COMPACT_ATOMS: atom_id res chain seq x y z
N MET A 1 -0.41 -39.71 -24.37
CA MET A 1 -1.02 -38.44 -23.96
C MET A 1 -2.28 -38.77 -23.17
N GLY A 2 -2.29 -38.53 -21.86
CA GLY A 2 -3.49 -38.70 -21.06
C GLY A 2 -4.54 -37.71 -21.56
N GLY A 3 -5.69 -38.22 -22.01
CA GLY A 3 -6.75 -37.40 -22.60
C GLY A 3 -7.23 -36.31 -21.63
N PHE A 4 -7.61 -35.17 -22.18
CA PHE A 4 -8.35 -34.14 -21.46
C PHE A 4 -9.69 -34.74 -21.01
N SER A 5 -9.77 -35.21 -19.76
CA SER A 5 -11.06 -35.53 -19.15
C SER A 5 -11.59 -34.29 -18.46
N GLU A 6 -12.89 -34.04 -18.60
CA GLU A 6 -13.58 -32.94 -17.89
C GLU A 6 -13.35 -33.01 -16.39
N HIS A 7 -13.32 -34.23 -15.83
CA HIS A 7 -12.99 -34.46 -14.42
C HIS A 7 -11.60 -33.95 -14.04
N ARG A 8 -10.57 -34.19 -14.87
CA ARG A 8 -9.20 -33.73 -14.58
C ARG A 8 -9.11 -32.22 -14.62
N LEU A 9 -9.78 -31.57 -15.59
CA LEU A 9 -9.86 -30.11 -15.65
C LEU A 9 -10.58 -29.54 -14.43
N ALA A 10 -11.73 -30.09 -14.06
CA ALA A 10 -12.49 -29.64 -12.88
C ALA A 10 -11.68 -29.77 -11.58
N THR A 11 -10.95 -30.89 -11.41
CA THR A 11 -10.09 -31.11 -10.24
C THR A 11 -8.94 -30.11 -10.21
N ALA A 12 -8.26 -29.89 -11.34
CA ALA A 12 -7.15 -28.95 -11.42
C ALA A 12 -7.60 -27.50 -11.18
N ARG A 13 -8.77 -27.12 -11.71
CA ARG A 13 -9.35 -25.80 -11.47
C ARG A 13 -9.72 -25.60 -9.99
N ALA A 14 -10.37 -26.58 -9.35
CA ALA A 14 -10.70 -26.48 -7.92
C ALA A 14 -9.44 -26.32 -7.04
N GLN A 15 -8.35 -27.01 -7.40
CA GLN A 15 -7.06 -26.84 -6.73
C GLN A 15 -6.47 -25.43 -6.98
N ALA A 16 -6.51 -24.94 -8.22
CA ALA A 16 -6.07 -23.58 -8.56
C ALA A 16 -6.89 -22.49 -7.85
N GLU A 17 -8.20 -22.67 -7.71
CA GLU A 17 -9.08 -21.78 -6.92
C GLU A 17 -8.68 -21.75 -5.45
N LYS A 18 -8.37 -22.92 -4.87
CA LYS A 18 -7.86 -23.01 -3.50
C LYS A 18 -6.52 -22.29 -3.34
N GLU A 19 -5.58 -22.52 -4.25
CA GLU A 19 -4.27 -21.86 -4.25
C GLU A 19 -4.40 -20.33 -4.41
N ALA A 20 -5.30 -19.87 -5.27
CA ALA A 20 -5.61 -18.45 -5.43
C ALA A 20 -6.17 -17.87 -4.12
N CYS A 21 -7.10 -18.57 -3.46
CA CYS A 21 -7.63 -18.15 -2.17
C CYS A 21 -6.52 -18.03 -1.10
N ASP A 22 -5.68 -19.06 -0.97
CA ASP A 22 -4.55 -19.03 -0.04
C ASP A 22 -3.56 -17.90 -0.38
N PHE A 23 -3.30 -17.67 -1.67
CA PHE A 23 -2.43 -16.61 -2.15
C PHE A 23 -2.90 -15.21 -1.72
N PHE A 24 -4.19 -14.92 -1.87
CA PHE A 24 -4.79 -13.63 -1.46
C PHE A 24 -4.85 -13.51 0.07
N ARG A 25 -5.27 -14.57 0.75
CA ARG A 25 -5.38 -14.61 2.22
C ARG A 25 -4.05 -14.36 2.90
N LEU A 26 -2.98 -15.05 2.48
CA LEU A 26 -1.65 -14.89 3.04
C LEU A 26 -1.09 -13.47 2.89
N ARG A 27 -1.66 -12.66 1.99
CA ARG A 27 -1.32 -11.25 1.76
C ARG A 27 -2.27 -10.26 2.44
N GLY A 28 -3.19 -10.76 3.27
CA GLY A 28 -4.16 -9.91 3.98
C GLY A 28 -5.18 -9.25 3.06
N VAL A 29 -5.37 -9.77 1.84
CA VAL A 29 -6.38 -9.27 0.92
C VAL A 29 -7.75 -9.73 1.43
N ASP A 30 -8.63 -8.78 1.76
CA ASP A 30 -9.97 -9.05 2.26
C ASP A 30 -11.03 -9.08 1.14
N LYS A 31 -10.71 -8.50 -0.02
CA LYS A 31 -11.56 -8.48 -1.21
C LYS A 31 -10.73 -8.59 -2.49
N VAL A 32 -11.22 -9.37 -3.44
CA VAL A 32 -10.66 -9.49 -4.78
C VAL A 32 -11.77 -9.53 -5.80
N GLY A 33 -11.62 -8.78 -6.89
CA GLY A 33 -12.57 -8.75 -7.99
C GLY A 33 -12.39 -9.96 -8.90
N ILE A 34 -13.46 -10.33 -9.61
CA ILE A 34 -13.54 -11.51 -10.46
C ILE A 34 -12.42 -11.53 -11.50
N PRO A 35 -12.13 -10.46 -12.26
CA PRO A 35 -11.11 -10.54 -13.30
C PRO A 35 -9.70 -10.80 -12.72
N CYS A 36 -9.40 -10.24 -11.54
CA CYS A 36 -8.14 -10.52 -10.85
C CYS A 36 -8.08 -11.96 -10.31
N PHE A 37 -9.18 -12.44 -9.70
CA PHE A 37 -9.27 -13.80 -9.17
C PHE A 37 -9.11 -14.84 -10.28
N GLU A 38 -9.89 -14.71 -11.36
CA GLU A 38 -9.85 -15.61 -12.51
C GLU A 38 -8.47 -15.63 -13.17
N PHE A 39 -7.81 -14.48 -13.30
CA PHE A 39 -6.44 -14.44 -13.83
C PHE A 39 -5.46 -15.27 -13.00
N VAL A 40 -5.55 -15.21 -11.66
CA VAL A 40 -4.69 -16.01 -10.77
C VAL A 40 -5.03 -17.49 -10.87
N VAL A 41 -6.32 -17.84 -10.95
CA VAL A 41 -6.80 -19.22 -11.14
C VAL A 41 -6.30 -19.80 -12.46
N ASP A 42 -6.49 -19.07 -13.56
CA ASP A 42 -6.07 -19.52 -14.89
C ASP A 42 -4.55 -19.68 -14.97
N HIS A 43 -3.80 -18.78 -14.32
CA HIS A 43 -2.35 -18.88 -14.21
C HIS A 43 -1.92 -20.13 -13.42
N ALA A 44 -2.50 -20.39 -12.26
CA ALA A 44 -2.18 -21.58 -11.46
C ALA A 44 -2.54 -22.88 -12.21
N LEU A 45 -3.70 -22.89 -12.89
CA LEU A 45 -4.13 -24.00 -13.73
C LEU A 45 -3.15 -24.25 -14.89
N TRP A 46 -2.69 -23.20 -15.56
CA TRP A 46 -1.69 -23.31 -16.62
C TRP A 46 -0.38 -23.89 -16.13
N MET A 47 0.14 -23.37 -15.02
CA MET A 47 1.38 -23.90 -14.43
C MET A 47 1.25 -25.39 -14.10
N THR A 48 0.14 -25.79 -13.48
CA THR A 48 -0.14 -27.20 -13.13
C THR A 48 -0.20 -28.11 -14.37
N TRP A 49 -0.73 -27.62 -15.49
CA TRP A 49 -0.88 -28.42 -16.70
C TRP A 49 0.36 -28.51 -17.56
N PHE A 50 1.21 -27.48 -17.53
CA PHE A 50 2.38 -27.39 -18.39
C PHE A 50 3.70 -27.57 -17.63
N GLU A 51 3.67 -27.86 -16.32
CA GLU A 51 4.84 -28.10 -15.48
C GLU A 51 5.82 -29.13 -16.10
N ASP A 52 5.28 -30.23 -16.63
CA ASP A 52 6.07 -31.33 -17.21
C ASP A 52 6.43 -31.14 -18.69
N THR A 53 6.02 -30.04 -19.32
CA THR A 53 6.29 -29.84 -20.75
C THR A 53 7.71 -29.35 -21.01
N LYS A 54 8.36 -29.95 -22.00
CA LYS A 54 9.70 -29.56 -22.46
C LYS A 54 9.66 -29.26 -23.97
N PRO A 55 9.97 -28.02 -24.40
CA PRO A 55 10.29 -26.85 -23.57
C PRO A 55 9.08 -26.35 -22.75
N THR A 56 9.35 -25.66 -21.65
CA THR A 56 8.31 -25.03 -20.81
C THR A 56 7.51 -24.05 -21.65
N ILE A 57 6.19 -24.20 -21.66
CA ILE A 57 5.32 -23.31 -22.43
C ILE A 57 5.08 -22.03 -21.61
N PRO A 58 5.45 -20.85 -22.11
CA PRO A 58 5.25 -19.60 -21.40
C PRO A 58 3.75 -19.28 -21.27
N TRP A 59 3.38 -18.63 -20.18
CA TRP A 59 2.04 -18.08 -19.99
C TRP A 59 1.67 -17.15 -21.16
N PRO A 60 0.59 -17.41 -21.91
CA PRO A 60 0.33 -16.71 -23.16
C PRO A 60 -0.37 -15.34 -22.97
N TRP A 61 -0.86 -15.04 -21.76
CA TRP A 61 -1.60 -13.81 -21.47
C TRP A 61 -0.76 -12.78 -20.72
N THR A 62 0.50 -12.59 -21.12
CA THR A 62 1.41 -11.60 -20.51
C THR A 62 0.95 -10.15 -20.69
N SER A 63 0.07 -9.87 -21.66
CA SER A 63 -0.50 -8.54 -21.91
C SER A 63 -1.82 -8.28 -21.18
N LEU A 64 -2.47 -9.32 -20.62
CA LEU A 64 -3.74 -9.22 -19.89
C LEU A 64 -3.51 -9.24 -18.36
N ILE A 65 -2.51 -8.49 -17.90
CA ILE A 65 -2.28 -8.33 -16.47
C ILE A 65 -3.48 -7.56 -15.90
N PRO A 66 -4.17 -8.10 -14.87
CA PRO A 66 -5.25 -7.38 -14.21
C PRO A 66 -4.77 -6.00 -13.80
N LYS A 67 -5.62 -5.00 -13.94
CA LYS A 67 -5.37 -3.65 -13.45
C LYS A 67 -5.91 -3.55 -12.04
N ARG A 68 -5.46 -2.55 -11.29
CA ARG A 68 -5.99 -2.31 -9.94
C ARG A 68 -7.52 -2.18 -9.90
N ALA A 69 -8.13 -1.56 -10.91
CA ALA A 69 -9.59 -1.46 -11.00
C ALA A 69 -10.29 -2.83 -10.97
N ASP A 70 -9.63 -3.88 -11.45
CA ASP A 70 -10.15 -5.24 -11.53
C ASP A 70 -10.25 -5.93 -10.16
N PHE A 71 -9.70 -5.34 -9.08
CA PHE A 71 -9.87 -5.84 -7.70
C PHE A 71 -11.21 -5.48 -7.06
N THR A 72 -11.87 -4.47 -7.60
CA THR A 72 -13.13 -3.97 -7.04
C THR A 72 -14.31 -4.31 -7.94
N HIS A 73 -14.05 -4.70 -9.19
CA HIS A 73 -15.08 -5.07 -10.14
C HIS A 73 -15.59 -6.50 -9.90
N GLY A 74 -16.77 -6.60 -9.29
CA GLY A 74 -17.46 -7.86 -9.00
C GLY A 74 -16.65 -8.73 -8.03
N VAL A 75 -16.95 -8.70 -6.73
CA VAL A 75 -16.18 -9.47 -5.74
C VAL A 75 -16.29 -10.97 -6.04
N SER A 76 -15.17 -11.70 -6.05
CA SER A 76 -15.16 -13.15 -6.24
C SER A 76 -15.97 -13.84 -5.14
N ALA A 77 -17.06 -14.50 -5.54
CA ALA A 77 -17.92 -15.26 -4.63
C ALA A 77 -17.14 -16.43 -4.00
N VAL A 78 -16.28 -17.09 -4.78
CA VAL A 78 -15.42 -18.19 -4.34
C VAL A 78 -14.50 -17.72 -3.22
N PHE A 79 -13.79 -16.60 -3.41
CA PHE A 79 -12.90 -16.06 -2.39
C PHE A 79 -13.66 -15.59 -1.15
N SER A 80 -14.81 -14.93 -1.34
CA SER A 80 -15.65 -14.46 -0.24
C SER A 80 -16.23 -15.60 0.60
N GLU A 81 -16.57 -16.72 -0.04
CA GLU A 81 -16.99 -17.95 0.64
C GLU A 81 -15.82 -18.61 1.37
N HIS A 82 -14.64 -18.66 0.77
CA HIS A 82 -13.43 -19.18 1.41
C HIS A 82 -13.10 -18.43 2.71
N LEU A 83 -13.17 -17.09 2.71
CA LEU A 83 -12.94 -16.29 3.92
C LEU A 83 -14.00 -16.56 5.00
N ARG A 84 -15.27 -16.74 4.62
CA ARG A 84 -16.36 -17.07 5.56
C ARG A 84 -16.16 -18.44 6.21
N ASN A 85 -15.88 -19.46 5.40
CA ASN A 85 -15.68 -20.83 5.90
C ASN A 85 -14.52 -20.92 6.90
N GLN A 86 -13.43 -20.18 6.67
CA GLN A 86 -12.33 -20.14 7.65
C GLN A 86 -12.71 -19.43 8.95
N ALA A 87 -13.46 -18.33 8.90
CA ALA A 87 -13.90 -17.64 10.11
C ALA A 87 -14.73 -18.57 11.02
N ASP A 88 -15.55 -19.44 10.44
CA ASP A 88 -16.34 -20.44 11.15
C ASP A 88 -15.46 -21.57 11.76
N GLU A 89 -14.41 -22.00 11.05
CA GLU A 89 -13.42 -22.97 11.56
C GLU A 89 -12.61 -22.41 12.74
N TYR A 90 -12.22 -21.13 12.72
CA TYR A 90 -11.53 -20.48 13.83
C TYR A 90 -12.43 -20.24 15.05
N SER A 91 -13.75 -20.10 14.84
CA SER A 91 -14.73 -19.90 15.92
C SER A 91 -15.02 -21.19 16.72
N THR A 92 -14.78 -22.35 16.11
CA THR A 92 -15.18 -23.66 16.67
C THR A 92 -14.03 -24.52 17.19
N SER A 93 -12.77 -24.12 17.01
CA SER A 93 -11.61 -24.96 17.31
C SER A 93 -10.76 -24.46 18.51
N PRO A 94 -10.43 -25.32 19.49
CA PRO A 94 -9.41 -25.02 20.51
C PRO A 94 -8.03 -25.00 19.84
N ARG A 95 -7.38 -23.84 19.93
CA ARG A 95 -6.06 -23.46 19.37
C ARG A 95 -5.06 -24.63 19.27
N ALA A 96 -4.73 -25.04 18.05
CA ALA A 96 -3.49 -25.76 17.75
C ALA A 96 -2.46 -24.77 17.17
N PRO A 97 -1.20 -24.75 17.65
CA PRO A 97 -0.14 -24.00 16.98
C PRO A 97 0.38 -24.77 15.77
N ASP A 98 0.95 -24.03 14.81
CA ASP A 98 1.64 -24.49 13.60
C ASP A 98 0.80 -24.87 12.37
N ALA A 99 0.11 -23.87 11.81
CA ALA A 99 -0.07 -23.83 10.37
C ALA A 99 1.25 -23.39 9.72
N ARG A 100 1.97 -24.35 9.15
CA ARG A 100 3.23 -24.17 8.42
C ARG A 100 3.02 -23.14 7.30
N VAL A 101 3.65 -21.97 7.44
CA VAL A 101 3.73 -20.96 6.37
C VAL A 101 4.48 -21.59 5.18
N PRO A 102 3.91 -21.59 3.96
CA PRO A 102 4.64 -22.05 2.77
C PRO A 102 5.93 -21.25 2.62
N ASN A 103 7.05 -21.93 2.36
CA ASN A 103 8.36 -21.29 2.29
C ASN A 103 8.43 -20.31 1.11
N SER A 104 9.14 -19.20 1.32
CA SER A 104 9.34 -18.10 0.36
C SER A 104 9.85 -18.52 -1.03
N SER A 105 10.49 -19.69 -1.16
CA SER A 105 11.02 -20.21 -2.42
C SER A 105 9.93 -20.64 -3.41
N ASP A 106 8.80 -21.14 -2.92
CA ASP A 106 7.72 -21.65 -3.77
C ASP A 106 6.87 -20.49 -4.34
N LEU A 107 6.86 -19.35 -3.64
CA LEU A 107 6.21 -18.11 -4.08
C LEU A 107 7.02 -17.28 -5.07
N GLN A 108 8.29 -17.62 -5.31
CA GLN A 108 9.22 -16.84 -6.12
C GLN A 108 9.18 -17.13 -7.63
N HIS A 109 8.52 -18.22 -8.06
CA HIS A 109 8.41 -18.58 -9.48
C HIS A 109 7.28 -17.87 -10.25
N TYR A 110 6.53 -16.99 -9.60
CA TYR A 110 5.38 -16.33 -10.20
C TYR A 110 5.76 -14.95 -10.76
N ALA A 111 5.91 -14.86 -12.08
CA ALA A 111 5.79 -13.57 -12.78
C ALA A 111 4.42 -12.90 -12.50
N SER A 112 3.39 -13.69 -12.17
CA SER A 112 2.10 -13.17 -11.68
C SER A 112 2.16 -12.60 -10.26
N ALA A 113 3.02 -13.09 -9.36
CA ALA A 113 3.18 -12.54 -8.02
C ALA A 113 3.93 -11.22 -8.04
N ALA A 114 4.95 -11.07 -8.91
CA ALA A 114 5.62 -9.79 -9.12
C ALA A 114 4.64 -8.73 -9.69
N ASN A 115 3.81 -9.10 -10.67
CA ASN A 115 2.78 -8.23 -11.22
C ASN A 115 1.67 -7.92 -10.21
N PHE A 116 1.32 -8.88 -9.36
CA PHE A 116 0.37 -8.67 -8.27
C PHE A 116 0.90 -7.73 -7.20
N GLN A 117 2.16 -7.92 -6.79
CA GLN A 117 2.81 -7.09 -5.80
C GLN A 117 2.87 -5.62 -6.24
N ALA A 118 3.05 -5.37 -7.55
CA ALA A 118 3.02 -4.04 -8.12
C ALA A 118 1.64 -3.35 -8.01
N MET A 119 0.57 -4.09 -7.74
CA MET A 119 -0.79 -3.54 -7.58
C MET A 119 -1.16 -3.24 -6.14
N LEU A 120 -0.47 -3.83 -5.17
CA LEU A 120 -0.67 -3.60 -3.75
C LEU A 120 -0.05 -2.26 -3.31
N CYS A 121 -0.64 -1.65 -2.30
CA CYS A 121 0.01 -0.59 -1.55
C CYS A 121 1.23 -1.20 -0.83
N CYS A 122 2.45 -0.77 -1.18
CA CYS A 122 3.65 -1.36 -0.60
C CYS A 122 3.79 -1.15 0.91
N ASN A 123 3.06 -0.20 1.49
CA ASN A 123 3.06 0.07 2.92
C ASN A 123 2.05 -0.79 3.70
N CYS A 124 0.79 -0.84 3.27
CA CYS A 124 -0.28 -1.53 4.02
C CYS A 124 -0.83 -2.81 3.34
N GLN A 125 -0.29 -3.17 2.18
CA GLN A 125 -0.71 -4.30 1.33
C GLN A 125 -2.16 -4.21 0.79
N SER A 126 -2.84 -3.07 0.95
CA SER A 126 -4.18 -2.89 0.39
C SER A 126 -4.18 -2.87 -1.14
N THR A 127 -5.25 -3.38 -1.74
CA THR A 127 -5.51 -3.35 -3.19
C THR A 127 -6.28 -2.09 -3.61
N THR A 128 -6.84 -1.33 -2.66
CA THR A 128 -7.76 -0.23 -2.93
C THR A 128 -7.07 1.09 -3.24
N HIS A 129 -5.85 1.32 -2.73
CA HIS A 129 -5.14 2.59 -2.88
C HIS A 129 -3.64 2.45 -3.15
N LYS A 130 -3.00 3.54 -3.59
CA LYS A 130 -1.54 3.60 -3.80
C LYS A 130 -0.88 4.06 -2.50
N VAL A 131 0.41 3.80 -2.37
CA VAL A 131 1.18 4.30 -1.22
C VAL A 131 1.04 5.82 -1.04
N LYS A 132 0.95 6.59 -2.14
CA LYS A 132 0.70 8.04 -2.12
C LYS A 132 -0.61 8.46 -1.44
N ASP A 133 -1.56 7.54 -1.28
CA ASP A 133 -2.88 7.79 -0.68
C ASP A 133 -3.05 7.02 0.64
N CYS A 134 -1.99 6.35 1.11
CA CYS A 134 -2.05 5.53 2.32
C CYS A 134 -2.04 6.39 3.59
N LEU A 135 -2.84 5.99 4.57
CA LEU A 135 -2.97 6.57 5.92
C LEU A 135 -2.38 5.66 7.01
N SER A 136 -1.92 4.45 6.66
CA SER A 136 -1.37 3.49 7.62
C SER A 136 0.04 3.90 8.06
N ALA A 137 0.15 4.53 9.22
CA ALA A 137 1.42 4.94 9.80
C ALA A 137 1.49 4.56 11.30
N PRO A 138 1.50 3.25 11.63
CA PRO A 138 1.47 2.80 13.03
C PRO A 138 2.68 3.27 13.84
N ASN A 139 3.80 3.54 13.16
CA ASN A 139 5.02 4.06 13.77
C ASN A 139 5.14 5.59 13.65
N GLY A 140 4.08 6.28 13.21
CA GLY A 140 4.02 7.73 13.03
C GLY A 140 4.29 8.21 11.61
N SER A 141 5.03 7.45 10.82
CA SER A 141 5.36 7.76 9.43
C SER A 141 5.19 6.56 8.50
N ILE A 142 5.08 6.81 7.20
CA ILE A 142 5.02 5.79 6.15
C ILE A 142 6.43 5.44 5.67
N GLU A 143 6.83 4.18 5.83
CA GLU A 143 8.17 3.68 5.51
C GLU A 143 8.17 3.01 4.12
N ALA A 144 7.96 3.83 3.09
CA ALA A 144 7.90 3.35 1.71
C ALA A 144 8.26 4.42 0.69
N CYS A 145 8.81 3.98 -0.44
CA CYS A 145 9.15 4.85 -1.57
C CYS A 145 7.96 5.01 -2.53
N LEU A 146 7.59 6.28 -2.80
CA LEU A 146 6.54 6.66 -3.74
C LEU A 146 6.83 6.27 -5.20
N PHE A 147 8.11 6.25 -5.59
CA PHE A 147 8.53 6.02 -6.97
C PHE A 147 8.71 4.54 -7.27
N CYS A 148 9.45 3.86 -6.41
CA CYS A 148 9.77 2.45 -6.60
C CYS A 148 8.66 1.51 -6.10
N HIS A 149 7.62 2.05 -5.46
CA HIS A 149 6.45 1.31 -4.97
C HIS A 149 6.85 0.11 -4.11
N ASN A 150 7.82 0.30 -3.21
CA ASN A 150 8.28 -0.72 -2.26
C ASN A 150 8.72 -0.06 -0.93
N SER A 151 9.01 -0.88 0.08
CA SER A 151 9.48 -0.47 1.41
C SER A 151 10.97 -0.78 1.64
N ILE A 152 11.76 -0.92 0.56
CA ILE A 152 13.19 -1.24 0.66
C ILE A 152 14.00 0.00 1.08
N HIS A 153 13.54 1.19 0.71
CA HIS A 153 14.18 2.46 1.01
C HIS A 153 13.12 3.55 1.22
N ASN A 154 13.51 4.64 1.90
CA ASN A 154 12.65 5.80 2.10
C ASN A 154 12.53 6.61 0.81
N VAL A 155 11.53 7.48 0.72
CA VAL A 155 11.30 8.26 -0.50
C VAL A 155 12.49 9.17 -0.86
N ASP A 156 13.21 9.68 0.13
CA ASP A 156 14.37 10.55 -0.07
C ASP A 156 15.69 9.79 -0.31
N ASP A 157 15.73 8.47 -0.18
CA ASP A 157 16.86 7.65 -0.66
C ASP A 157 16.74 7.35 -2.17
N CYS A 158 15.62 7.71 -2.79
CA CYS A 158 15.33 7.37 -4.17
C CYS A 158 15.99 8.34 -5.16
N GLU A 159 16.70 7.82 -6.16
CA GLU A 159 17.33 8.62 -7.23
C GLU A 159 16.31 9.51 -7.94
N SER A 160 15.14 8.98 -8.30
CA SER A 160 14.07 9.77 -8.93
C SER A 160 13.53 10.90 -8.05
N PHE A 161 13.60 10.76 -6.73
CA PHE A 161 13.22 11.84 -5.83
C PHE A 161 14.31 12.91 -5.77
N GLN A 162 15.59 12.52 -5.77
CA GLN A 162 16.74 13.43 -5.73
C GLN A 162 16.86 14.32 -6.98
N GLU A 163 16.30 13.88 -8.10
CA GLU A 163 16.23 14.68 -9.34
C GLU A 163 15.16 15.79 -9.30
N LEU A 164 14.30 15.81 -8.29
CA LEU A 164 13.21 16.77 -8.21
C LEU A 164 13.66 18.15 -7.72
N THR A 165 12.97 19.16 -8.20
CA THR A 165 13.04 20.49 -7.60
C THR A 165 12.38 20.50 -6.22
N VAL A 166 12.78 21.44 -5.36
CA VAL A 166 12.20 21.61 -4.01
C VAL A 166 10.67 21.80 -4.07
N SER A 167 10.17 22.55 -5.05
CA SER A 167 8.73 22.72 -5.28
C SER A 167 8.01 21.41 -5.61
N GLN A 168 8.63 20.52 -6.40
CA GLN A 168 8.07 19.19 -6.69
C GLN A 168 8.12 18.28 -5.47
N MET A 169 9.20 18.32 -4.69
CA MET A 169 9.30 17.59 -3.42
C MET A 169 8.18 18.00 -2.46
N ILE A 170 7.95 19.30 -2.27
CA ILE A 170 6.88 19.81 -1.40
C ILE A 170 5.47 19.52 -1.94
N ALA A 171 5.28 19.56 -3.25
CA ALA A 171 4.01 19.16 -3.84
C ALA A 171 3.64 17.74 -3.40
N MET A 172 4.55 16.78 -3.55
CA MET A 172 4.27 15.38 -3.24
C MET A 172 4.30 15.04 -1.75
N LEU A 173 5.27 15.57 -1.00
CA LEU A 173 5.45 15.21 0.40
C LEU A 173 4.43 15.89 1.30
N VAL A 174 4.04 17.14 0.99
CA VAL A 174 3.23 17.98 1.87
C VAL A 174 1.90 18.35 1.22
N LYS A 175 1.90 19.05 0.07
CA LYS A 175 0.65 19.60 -0.51
C LYS A 175 -0.37 18.51 -0.83
N ASP A 176 0.03 17.50 -1.60
CA ASP A 176 -0.80 16.39 -2.05
C ASP A 176 -1.19 15.42 -0.91
N ARG A 177 -0.64 15.66 0.29
CA ARG A 177 -0.82 14.81 1.47
C ARG A 177 -1.30 15.59 2.70
N SER A 178 -1.84 16.78 2.49
CA SER A 178 -2.42 17.59 3.55
C SER A 178 -3.42 16.76 4.38
N ASN A 179 -3.33 16.86 5.71
CA ASN A 179 -4.10 16.04 6.66
C ASN A 179 -3.89 14.53 6.53
N MET A 180 -2.69 14.09 6.17
CA MET A 180 -2.29 12.68 6.14
C MET A 180 -0.97 12.46 6.90
N PRO A 181 -0.63 11.21 7.27
CA PRO A 181 0.67 10.91 7.85
C PRO A 181 1.83 11.27 6.91
N PRO A 182 2.99 11.65 7.46
CA PRO A 182 4.17 11.94 6.68
C PRO A 182 4.80 10.66 6.13
N PHE A 183 5.53 10.79 5.02
CA PHE A 183 6.51 9.78 4.63
C PHE A 183 7.73 9.88 5.55
N ARG A 184 8.32 8.73 5.90
CA ARG A 184 9.62 8.71 6.55
C ARG A 184 10.64 9.22 5.55
N THR A 185 11.43 10.18 5.99
CA THR A 185 12.57 10.75 5.28
C THR A 185 13.73 10.91 6.26
N THR A 186 14.94 10.88 5.75
CA THR A 186 16.16 11.21 6.49
C THR A 186 16.20 12.70 6.84
N ILE A 187 15.74 13.57 5.94
CA ILE A 187 15.56 15.01 6.19
C ILE A 187 14.09 15.26 6.52
N SER A 188 13.79 16.03 7.57
CA SER A 188 12.40 16.26 7.96
C SER A 188 11.61 16.96 6.83
N TRP A 189 10.32 16.66 6.69
CA TRP A 189 9.47 17.38 5.72
C TRP A 189 9.39 18.88 6.02
N TYR A 190 9.59 19.27 7.28
CA TYR A 190 9.68 20.66 7.71
C TYR A 190 10.90 21.37 7.10
N ASP A 191 12.06 20.71 7.03
CA ASP A 191 13.26 21.30 6.41
C ASP A 191 13.07 21.52 4.91
N TYR A 192 12.45 20.56 4.21
CA TYR A 192 12.06 20.75 2.82
C TYR A 192 11.11 21.94 2.66
N LEU A 193 10.17 22.11 3.60
CA LEU A 193 9.15 23.15 3.55
C LEU A 193 9.75 24.52 3.83
N TRP A 194 10.70 24.60 4.76
CA TRP A 194 11.48 25.79 5.05
C TRP A 194 12.29 26.22 3.83
N LYS A 195 13.01 25.29 3.21
CA LYS A 195 13.77 25.54 1.98
C LYS A 195 12.85 26.04 0.85
N TRP A 196 11.70 25.39 0.67
CA TRP A 196 10.71 25.81 -0.32
C TRP A 196 10.21 27.23 -0.08
N ARG A 197 9.92 27.59 1.17
CA ARG A 197 9.45 28.93 1.54
C ARG A 197 10.47 30.01 1.16
N ASP A 198 11.75 29.73 1.31
CA ASP A 198 12.82 30.68 0.98
C ASP A 198 13.03 30.80 -0.55
N GLU A 199 12.77 29.72 -1.30
CA GLU A 199 12.94 29.68 -2.77
C GLU A 199 11.68 30.10 -3.55
N THR A 200 10.50 30.02 -2.95
CA THR A 200 9.23 30.25 -3.66
C THR A 200 8.97 31.73 -3.94
N ASN A 201 8.38 31.99 -5.11
CA ASN A 201 7.86 33.31 -5.50
C ASN A 201 6.34 33.43 -5.28
N GLU A 202 5.71 32.42 -4.67
CA GLU A 202 4.29 32.48 -4.35
C GLU A 202 4.07 33.54 -3.25
N ARG A 203 3.25 34.55 -3.55
CA ARG A 203 2.91 35.64 -2.64
C ARG A 203 1.40 35.74 -2.44
N ASP A 204 0.98 36.12 -1.24
CA ASP A 204 -0.41 36.45 -0.92
C ASP A 204 -0.76 37.88 -1.38
N ALA A 205 -1.99 38.32 -1.07
CA ALA A 205 -2.47 39.66 -1.43
C ALA A 205 -1.67 40.79 -0.76
N ASP A 206 -1.01 40.50 0.37
CA ASP A 206 -0.23 41.45 1.15
C ASP A 206 1.27 41.42 0.79
N GLY A 207 1.66 40.57 -0.17
CA GLY A 207 3.04 40.42 -0.62
C GLY A 207 3.92 39.56 0.28
N ASN A 208 3.34 38.83 1.24
CA ASN A 208 4.06 37.85 2.06
C ASN A 208 4.16 36.51 1.33
N VAL A 209 5.10 35.65 1.73
CA VAL A 209 5.17 34.28 1.18
C VAL A 209 3.84 33.56 1.45
N ARG A 210 3.19 33.09 0.39
CA ARG A 210 1.94 32.35 0.51
C ARG A 210 2.22 30.99 1.13
N MET A 211 1.78 30.79 2.37
CA MET A 211 1.89 29.50 3.05
C MET A 211 0.80 28.52 2.59
N LEU A 212 1.01 27.24 2.91
CA LEU A 212 0.05 26.17 2.62
C LEU A 212 -1.20 26.31 3.50
N ASP A 213 -2.35 25.90 2.96
CA ASP A 213 -3.64 25.96 3.65
C ASP A 213 -3.80 24.82 4.67
N ALA A 214 -3.01 23.75 4.55
CA ALA A 214 -3.00 22.60 5.45
C ALA A 214 -1.63 21.91 5.41
N PHE A 215 -1.33 21.13 6.46
CA PHE A 215 -0.07 20.42 6.63
C PHE A 215 -0.31 18.94 6.94
N LEU A 216 0.78 18.18 7.00
CA LEU A 216 0.76 16.76 7.36
C LEU A 216 0.39 16.58 8.83
N TRP A 217 -0.09 15.40 9.19
CA TRP A 217 -0.11 14.99 10.60
C TRP A 217 1.31 14.92 11.15
N SER A 218 1.47 15.25 12.42
CA SER A 218 2.62 14.87 13.22
C SER A 218 2.70 13.34 13.33
N GLU A 219 3.89 12.85 13.65
CA GLU A 219 4.08 11.42 13.92
C GLU A 219 3.24 10.95 15.11
N GLN A 220 3.12 11.78 16.15
CA GLN A 220 2.36 11.45 17.34
C GLN A 220 0.87 11.32 17.02
N PHE A 221 0.31 12.29 16.30
CA PHE A 221 -1.09 12.26 15.87
C PHE A 221 -1.39 11.06 14.96
N SER A 222 -0.44 10.70 14.08
CA SER A 222 -0.53 9.51 13.23
C SER A 222 -0.60 8.21 14.05
N LYS A 223 0.23 8.08 15.09
CA LYS A 223 0.20 6.94 16.03
C LYS A 223 -1.13 6.86 16.77
N GLU A 224 -1.64 7.99 17.26
CA GLU A 224 -2.93 8.06 17.97
C GLU A 224 -4.12 7.71 17.08
N HIS A 225 -4.05 8.03 15.79
CA HIS A 225 -5.10 7.72 14.82
C HIS A 225 -5.00 6.30 14.24
N ALA A 226 -3.90 5.58 14.45
CA ALA A 226 -3.70 4.23 13.92
C ALA A 226 -4.88 3.27 14.17
N PRO A 227 -5.55 3.26 15.35
CA PRO A 227 -6.74 2.42 15.57
C PRO A 227 -7.94 2.75 14.66
N ASN A 228 -8.06 4.01 14.22
CA ASN A 228 -9.17 4.51 13.41
C ASN A 228 -8.82 4.65 11.91
N VAL A 229 -7.54 4.47 11.54
CA VAL A 229 -7.04 4.67 10.17
C VAL A 229 -7.81 3.84 9.15
N LYS A 230 -8.22 2.60 9.47
CA LYS A 230 -8.95 1.76 8.51
C LYS A 230 -10.24 2.44 8.03
N ARG A 231 -11.01 3.02 8.94
CA ARG A 231 -12.26 3.73 8.62
C ARG A 231 -11.98 5.00 7.80
N LEU A 232 -10.95 5.76 8.16
CA LEU A 232 -10.56 6.97 7.41
C LEU A 232 -10.09 6.61 5.99
N GLN A 233 -9.33 5.53 5.85
CA GLN A 233 -8.86 5.02 4.56
C GLN A 233 -10.03 4.56 3.69
N GLU A 234 -11.02 3.86 4.25
CA GLU A 234 -12.21 3.43 3.51
C GLU A 234 -12.99 4.63 2.93
N ILE A 235 -13.13 5.71 3.70
CA ILE A 235 -13.77 6.96 3.22
C ILE A 235 -12.93 7.59 2.11
N LEU A 236 -11.60 7.69 2.30
CA LEU A 236 -10.71 8.26 1.29
C LEU A 236 -10.71 7.46 -0.01
N ASP A 237 -10.65 6.13 0.07
CA ASP A 237 -10.63 5.22 -1.08
C ASP A 237 -11.95 5.23 -1.86
N THR A 238 -13.07 5.44 -1.17
CA THR A 238 -14.40 5.42 -1.78
C THR A 238 -14.80 6.79 -2.31
N GLU A 239 -14.68 7.83 -1.49
CA GLU A 239 -15.22 9.16 -1.77
C GLU A 239 -14.17 10.12 -2.34
N HIS A 240 -12.87 9.81 -2.21
CA HIS A 240 -11.75 10.69 -2.59
C HIS A 240 -11.83 12.07 -1.91
N ARG A 241 -12.34 12.09 -0.68
CA ARG A 241 -12.58 13.29 0.12
C ARG A 241 -11.49 13.54 1.14
N TYR A 242 -10.46 14.24 0.72
CA TYR A 242 -9.36 14.68 1.60
C TYR A 242 -9.82 15.67 2.68
N ASP A 243 -10.93 16.39 2.43
CA ASP A 243 -11.55 17.32 3.39
C ASP A 243 -12.22 16.63 4.58
N HIS A 244 -12.38 15.30 4.54
CA HIS A 244 -12.91 14.50 5.64
C HIS A 244 -11.84 13.97 6.59
N LEU A 245 -10.57 14.12 6.23
CA LEU A 245 -9.48 13.74 7.11
C LEU A 245 -9.37 14.74 8.26
N PRO A 246 -9.15 14.27 9.51
CA PRO A 246 -8.97 15.16 10.64
C PRO A 246 -7.74 16.04 10.43
N ALA A 247 -7.85 17.32 10.80
CA ALA A 247 -6.68 18.20 10.90
C ALA A 247 -5.95 17.91 12.22
N ASP A 248 -4.63 17.79 12.16
CA ASP A 248 -3.81 17.65 13.37
C ASP A 248 -3.66 19.03 14.05
N PRO A 249 -4.08 19.19 15.32
CA PRO A 249 -3.94 20.45 16.04
C PRO A 249 -2.50 20.96 16.13
N SER A 250 -1.50 20.06 16.18
CA SER A 250 -0.07 20.40 16.33
C SER A 250 0.59 20.88 15.04
N THR A 251 -0.07 20.70 13.90
CA THR A 251 0.42 21.16 12.59
C THR A 251 -0.65 21.94 11.82
N ARG A 252 -1.71 22.40 12.50
CA ARG A 252 -2.87 23.02 11.85
C ARG A 252 -2.51 24.32 11.13
N THR A 253 -1.59 25.09 11.69
CA THR A 253 -1.13 26.37 11.13
C THR A 253 0.39 26.35 10.98
N TRP A 254 0.91 27.30 10.20
CA TRP A 254 2.35 27.47 10.05
C TRP A 254 3.06 27.74 11.39
N ASP A 255 2.45 28.50 12.29
CA ASP A 255 3.04 28.76 13.60
C ASP A 255 3.03 27.49 14.48
N ASP A 256 1.97 26.67 14.42
CA ASP A 256 1.92 25.38 15.14
C ASP A 256 3.03 24.45 14.65
N VAL A 257 3.23 24.35 13.32
CA VAL A 257 4.34 23.59 12.72
C VAL A 257 5.69 24.09 13.23
N ARG A 258 5.92 25.41 13.24
CA ARG A 258 7.19 25.96 13.73
C ARG A 258 7.44 25.64 15.20
N VAL A 259 6.42 25.70 16.05
CA VAL A 259 6.54 25.34 17.47
C VAL A 259 6.89 23.86 17.61
N LEU A 260 6.18 22.98 16.91
CA LEU A 260 6.42 21.53 16.97
C LEU A 260 7.86 21.15 16.63
N PHE A 261 8.43 21.73 15.57
CA PHE A 261 9.78 21.39 15.11
C PHE A 261 10.88 22.16 15.84
N ASN A 262 10.62 23.37 16.34
CA ASN A 262 11.59 24.09 17.19
C ASN A 262 11.75 23.44 18.57
N ASP A 263 10.66 22.94 19.17
CA ASP A 263 10.73 22.27 20.48
C ASP A 263 11.47 20.91 20.38
N GLN A 264 11.55 20.30 19.19
CA GLN A 264 12.29 19.06 18.96
C GLN A 264 13.81 19.26 18.94
N GLU A 265 14.31 20.41 18.47
CA GLU A 265 15.75 20.72 18.49
C GLU A 265 16.30 20.80 19.94
N ASP A 266 15.50 21.29 20.90
CA ASP A 266 15.90 21.36 22.31
C ASP A 266 15.87 19.98 23.01
N VAL A 267 15.04 19.04 22.55
CA VAL A 267 14.96 17.68 23.11
C VAL A 267 16.10 16.80 22.58
N ASP A 268 16.47 16.91 21.31
CA ASP A 268 17.61 16.17 20.74
C ASP A 268 18.96 16.64 21.32
N VAL A 269 19.10 17.93 21.65
CA VAL A 269 20.26 18.46 22.39
C VAL A 269 20.33 17.92 23.83
N MET A 270 19.17 17.62 24.44
CA MET A 270 19.09 17.03 25.78
C MET A 270 19.16 15.49 25.80
N GLN A 271 18.99 14.82 24.66
CA GLN A 271 19.01 13.35 24.55
C GLN A 271 20.22 12.76 23.81
N GLY A 272 21.17 13.54 23.29
CA GLY A 272 22.46 12.93 22.91
C GLY A 272 23.57 13.83 22.34
N VAL A 273 24.62 14.03 23.14
CA VAL A 273 26.00 13.64 22.78
C VAL A 273 26.66 12.98 23.98
#